data_AF-A0A0U0W721-F1
#
_entry.id   AF-A0A0U0W721-F1
#
_cell.length_a   1.000
_cell.length_b   1.000
_cell.length_c   1.000
_cell.angle_alpha   90.00
_cell.angle_beta   90.00
_cell.angle_gamma   90.00
#
_symmetry.space_group_name_H-M   'P 1'
#
loop_
_entity.id
_entity.type
_entity.pdbx_description
1 polymer ?
#
loop_
_entity_poly.entity_id
_entity_poly.type
_entity_poly.pdbx_seq_one_letter_code
_entity_poly.pdbx_strand_id
1 'polypeptide(L)'
;MTTSPQADTATIVIGPDDAAEYLSRMEIDIADVRQAIEAGDIAAGNKTQHHPVIAAGMSRWLDTVGVLRGRLARGQWVSSDPRNRPVSEHRELPYGLSTVGATEPTGIADHPSGPRAAQRKGIGTAEAVNSTIPLITVETLRRQTPTAVTGAPPGGNWFLLYYRDDDGVRAEISLPRGFEGGQFTGWVVRVILPEWRPADGAAARKPRDVGGQDVEFQVSEVAS
;
A
#
# COMPACT_ATOMS: atom_id res chain seq x y z
N MET A 1 -15.47 30.55 -19.68
CA MET A 1 -14.60 29.50 -19.12
C MET A 1 -15.49 28.29 -18.92
N THR A 2 -15.28 27.26 -19.75
CA THR A 2 -16.16 26.09 -19.82
C THR A 2 -15.61 25.06 -18.84
N THR A 3 -16.20 24.96 -17.66
CA THR A 3 -15.93 23.86 -16.72
C THR A 3 -16.58 22.61 -17.29
N SER A 4 -15.77 21.70 -17.81
CA SER A 4 -16.21 20.34 -18.12
C SER A 4 -16.70 19.65 -16.84
N PRO A 5 -17.82 18.92 -16.87
CA PRO A 5 -18.24 18.11 -15.74
C PRO A 5 -17.26 16.94 -15.60
N GLN A 6 -16.51 16.91 -14.51
CA GLN A 6 -15.73 15.76 -14.10
C GLN A 6 -16.73 14.66 -13.75
N ALA A 7 -16.92 13.69 -14.65
CA ALA A 7 -17.77 12.55 -14.40
C ALA A 7 -17.28 11.83 -13.15
N ASP A 8 -18.06 11.89 -12.07
CA ASP A 8 -17.78 11.19 -10.82
C ASP A 8 -17.96 9.69 -11.07
N THR A 9 -16.88 9.05 -11.51
CA THR A 9 -16.91 7.61 -11.79
C THR A 9 -16.87 6.90 -10.45
N ALA A 10 -17.90 6.12 -10.15
CA ALA A 10 -17.98 5.36 -8.90
C ALA A 10 -16.74 4.45 -8.74
N THR A 11 -16.22 4.37 -7.51
CA THR A 11 -15.11 3.46 -7.17
C THR A 11 -15.54 2.02 -7.42
N ILE A 12 -14.73 1.26 -8.17
CA ILE A 12 -14.93 -0.18 -8.35
C ILE A 12 -14.36 -0.90 -7.11
N VAL A 13 -15.17 -1.72 -6.44
CA VAL A 13 -14.72 -2.50 -5.28
C VAL A 13 -14.82 -3.99 -5.64
N ILE A 14 -13.69 -4.68 -5.53
CA ILE A 14 -13.57 -6.12 -5.70
C ILE A 14 -13.44 -6.74 -4.30
N GLY A 15 -14.35 -7.65 -3.96
CA GLY A 15 -14.38 -8.30 -2.65
C GLY A 15 -13.29 -9.36 -2.47
N PRO A 16 -13.08 -9.85 -1.24
CA PRO A 16 -12.07 -10.87 -0.92
C PRO A 16 -12.16 -12.15 -1.76
N ASP A 17 -13.39 -12.59 -2.07
CA ASP A 17 -13.63 -13.83 -2.82
C ASP A 17 -13.19 -13.74 -4.29
N ASP A 18 -13.28 -12.54 -4.88
CA ASP A 18 -12.92 -12.28 -6.28
C ASP A 18 -11.49 -11.74 -6.44
N ALA A 19 -10.83 -11.38 -5.33
CA ALA A 19 -9.54 -10.69 -5.33
C ALA A 19 -8.44 -11.50 -6.03
N ALA A 20 -8.40 -12.82 -5.79
CA ALA A 20 -7.40 -13.70 -6.38
C ALA A 20 -7.52 -13.73 -7.91
N GLU A 21 -8.73 -13.89 -8.43
CA GLU A 21 -8.98 -13.90 -9.87
C GLU A 21 -8.64 -12.54 -10.48
N TYR A 22 -9.05 -11.44 -9.85
CA TYR A 22 -8.80 -10.09 -10.36
C TYR A 22 -7.30 -9.77 -10.43
N LEU A 23 -6.54 -10.07 -9.37
CA LEU A 23 -5.10 -9.81 -9.30
C LEU A 23 -4.28 -10.70 -10.23
N SER A 24 -4.75 -11.92 -10.51
CA SER A 24 -4.08 -12.81 -11.46
C SER A 24 -3.99 -12.21 -12.87
N ARG A 25 -4.94 -11.32 -13.23
CA ARG A 25 -4.94 -10.58 -14.51
C ARG A 25 -3.83 -9.53 -14.60
N MET A 26 -3.22 -9.19 -13.45
CA MET A 26 -2.03 -8.33 -13.35
C MET A 26 -0.75 -9.15 -13.12
N GLU A 27 -0.82 -10.48 -13.18
CA GLU A 27 0.27 -11.37 -12.79
C GLU A 27 0.73 -11.18 -11.33
N ILE A 28 -0.24 -10.95 -10.42
CA ILE A 28 -0.01 -10.89 -8.98
C ILE A 28 -0.71 -12.09 -8.34
N ASP A 29 0.08 -13.00 -7.75
CA ASP A 29 -0.45 -14.10 -6.94
C ASP A 29 -0.77 -13.61 -5.52
N ILE A 30 -2.02 -13.77 -5.10
CA ILE A 30 -2.47 -13.39 -3.75
C ILE A 30 -1.72 -14.16 -2.65
N ALA A 31 -1.24 -15.38 -2.94
CA ALA A 31 -0.44 -16.15 -2.00
C ALA A 31 0.92 -15.51 -1.74
N ASP A 32 1.52 -14.83 -2.72
CA ASP A 32 2.77 -14.09 -2.56
C ASP A 32 2.56 -12.81 -1.75
N VAL A 33 1.42 -12.13 -1.93
CA VAL A 33 1.03 -10.97 -1.10
C VAL A 33 0.83 -11.41 0.35
N ARG A 34 0.14 -12.53 0.58
CA ARG A 34 -0.05 -13.10 1.92
C ARG A 34 1.27 -13.40 2.61
N GLN A 35 2.23 -14.01 1.89
CA GLN A 35 3.56 -14.31 2.43
C GLN A 35 4.36 -13.04 2.76
N ALA A 36 4.18 -11.97 1.99
CA ALA A 36 4.80 -10.68 2.30
C ALA A 36 4.24 -10.06 3.58
N ILE A 37 2.91 -10.08 3.76
CA ILE A 37 2.25 -9.61 4.98
C ILE A 37 2.71 -10.40 6.21
N GLU A 38 2.76 -11.74 6.09
CA GLU A 38 3.23 -12.64 7.14
C GLU A 38 4.68 -12.33 7.54
N ALA A 39 5.58 -12.16 6.57
CA ALA A 39 6.96 -11.80 6.83
C ALA A 39 7.09 -10.46 7.58
N GLY A 40 6.31 -9.45 7.17
CA GLY A 40 6.24 -8.18 7.87
C GLY A 40 5.77 -8.32 9.32
N ASP A 41 4.74 -9.13 9.58
CA ASP A 41 4.25 -9.35 10.94
C ASP A 41 5.25 -10.07 11.84
N ILE A 42 5.93 -11.09 11.32
CA ILE A 42 7.02 -11.78 12.03
C ILE A 42 8.15 -10.79 12.37
N ALA A 43 8.56 -9.95 11.41
CA ALA A 43 9.63 -8.98 11.59
C ALA A 43 9.32 -7.95 12.69
N ALA A 44 8.07 -7.47 12.73
CA ALA A 44 7.59 -6.55 13.76
C ALA A 44 7.46 -7.23 15.13
N GLY A 45 6.95 -8.47 15.16
CA GLY A 45 6.77 -9.27 16.38
C GLY A 45 8.08 -9.60 17.10
N ASN A 46 9.20 -9.57 16.38
CA ASN A 46 10.54 -9.73 16.93
C ASN A 46 11.04 -8.49 17.69
N LYS A 47 10.33 -7.36 17.67
CA LYS A 47 10.72 -6.14 18.39
C LYS A 47 10.25 -6.16 19.84
N THR A 48 11.13 -5.66 20.71
CA THR A 48 10.92 -5.61 22.16
C THR A 48 10.71 -4.18 22.64
N GLN A 49 10.39 -4.01 23.92
CA GLN A 49 10.24 -2.69 24.56
C GLN A 49 11.50 -1.84 24.63
N HIS A 50 12.65 -2.48 24.42
CA HIS A 50 13.93 -1.79 24.41
C HIS A 50 14.28 -1.22 23.04
N HIS A 51 13.51 -1.57 21.99
CA HIS A 51 13.67 -0.98 20.68
C HIS A 51 12.98 0.39 20.61
N PRO A 52 13.44 1.29 19.72
CA PRO A 52 12.71 2.51 19.39
C PRO A 52 11.25 2.20 19.04
N VAL A 53 10.34 3.09 19.42
CA VAL A 53 8.89 2.98 19.15
C VAL A 53 8.60 2.68 17.68
N ILE A 54 9.42 3.23 16.78
CA ILE A 54 9.26 3.14 15.33
C ILE A 54 9.75 1.81 14.74
N ALA A 55 10.47 1.00 15.52
CA ALA A 55 11.20 -0.15 15.01
C ALA A 55 10.28 -1.28 14.51
N ALA A 56 9.12 -1.46 15.17
CA ALA A 56 8.16 -2.50 14.80
C ALA A 56 7.55 -2.22 13.42
N GLY A 57 6.91 -1.05 13.24
CA GLY A 57 6.35 -0.66 11.94
C GLY A 57 7.40 -0.54 10.83
N MET A 58 8.57 0.05 11.11
CA MET A 58 9.67 0.08 10.14
C MET A 58 10.06 -1.33 9.66
N SER A 59 10.17 -2.30 10.56
CA SER A 59 10.56 -3.67 10.19
C SER A 59 9.44 -4.40 9.46
N ARG A 60 8.18 -4.15 9.83
CA ARG A 60 7.02 -4.63 9.08
C ARG A 60 7.09 -4.19 7.64
N TRP A 61 7.27 -2.89 7.44
CA TRP A 61 7.33 -2.31 6.10
C TRP A 61 8.50 -2.85 5.29
N LEU A 62 9.71 -2.87 5.86
CA LEU A 62 10.91 -3.38 5.19
C LEU A 62 10.74 -4.82 4.71
N ASP A 63 10.25 -5.72 5.58
CA ASP A 63 10.12 -7.13 5.24
C ASP A 63 8.93 -7.39 4.32
N THR A 64 7.82 -6.64 4.46
CA THR A 64 6.70 -6.71 3.50
C THR A 64 7.16 -6.30 2.10
N VAL A 65 7.88 -5.17 1.99
CA VAL A 65 8.42 -4.68 0.71
C VAL A 65 9.41 -5.69 0.13
N GLY A 66 10.39 -6.13 0.93
CA GLY A 66 11.46 -7.02 0.48
C GLY A 66 10.94 -8.37 -0.01
N VAL A 67 10.05 -9.00 0.76
CA VAL A 67 9.45 -10.28 0.38
C VAL A 67 8.56 -10.11 -0.85
N LEU A 68 7.67 -9.11 -0.88
CA LEU A 68 6.79 -8.89 -2.04
C LEU A 68 7.60 -8.70 -3.33
N ARG A 69 8.60 -7.82 -3.30
CA ARG A 69 9.49 -7.56 -4.45
C ARG A 69 10.23 -8.82 -4.89
N GLY A 70 10.76 -9.59 -3.95
CA GLY A 70 11.45 -10.84 -4.24
C GLY A 70 10.55 -11.92 -4.83
N ARG A 71 9.25 -11.92 -4.47
CA ARG A 71 8.25 -12.82 -5.07
C ARG A 71 7.87 -12.39 -6.48
N LEU A 72 7.50 -11.13 -6.66
CA LEU A 72 7.13 -10.59 -7.96
C LEU A 72 8.26 -10.71 -8.99
N ALA A 73 9.51 -10.54 -8.56
CA ALA A 73 10.70 -10.69 -9.41
C ALA A 73 10.93 -12.12 -9.96
N ARG A 74 10.19 -13.13 -9.48
CA ARG A 74 10.18 -14.47 -10.08
C ARG A 74 9.36 -14.55 -11.37
N GLY A 75 8.46 -13.59 -11.58
CA GLY A 75 7.65 -13.43 -12.79
C GLY A 75 8.15 -12.27 -13.66
N GLN A 76 7.22 -11.52 -14.25
CA GLN A 76 7.50 -10.42 -15.17
C GLN A 76 7.72 -9.06 -14.49
N TRP A 77 7.87 -9.02 -13.17
CA TRP A 77 8.08 -7.76 -12.45
C TRP A 77 9.56 -7.45 -12.24
N VAL A 78 9.91 -6.17 -12.25
CA VAL A 78 11.25 -5.66 -11.97
C VAL A 78 11.17 -4.65 -10.84
N SER A 79 12.09 -4.79 -9.90
CA SER A 79 12.24 -3.88 -8.79
C SER A 79 13.01 -2.63 -9.21
N SER A 80 12.48 -1.45 -8.90
CA SER A 80 13.14 -0.16 -9.10
C SER A 80 12.99 0.72 -7.86
N ASP A 81 13.91 1.67 -7.68
CA ASP A 81 13.93 2.58 -6.52
C ASP A 81 14.03 4.06 -6.94
N PRO A 82 13.18 4.54 -7.87
CA PRO A 82 13.26 5.93 -8.33
C PRO A 82 13.06 6.89 -7.15
N ARG A 83 14.06 7.73 -6.89
CA ARG A 83 14.06 8.69 -5.76
C ARG A 83 13.85 8.01 -4.39
N ASN A 84 14.46 6.83 -4.19
CA ASN A 84 14.35 6.06 -2.96
C ASN A 84 12.92 5.57 -2.64
N ARG A 85 12.11 5.39 -3.69
CA ARG A 85 10.76 4.82 -3.60
C ARG A 85 10.79 3.37 -4.09
N PRO A 86 10.64 2.36 -3.22
CA PRO A 86 10.60 0.98 -3.66
C PRO A 86 9.32 0.71 -4.46
N VAL A 87 9.48 0.42 -5.75
CA VAL A 87 8.39 0.07 -6.67
C VAL A 87 8.73 -1.23 -7.39
N SER A 88 7.71 -2.06 -7.65
CA SER A 88 7.79 -3.13 -8.64
C SER A 88 7.07 -2.69 -9.91
N GLU A 89 7.71 -2.77 -11.06
CA GLU A 89 7.14 -2.43 -12.37
C GLU A 89 7.03 -3.69 -13.21
N HIS A 90 5.87 -3.92 -13.81
CA HIS A 90 5.68 -5.04 -14.72
C HIS A 90 6.38 -4.74 -16.06
N ARG A 91 7.07 -5.73 -16.65
CA ARG A 91 7.87 -5.57 -17.87
C ARG A 91 7.02 -5.26 -19.11
N GLU A 92 5.90 -5.95 -19.25
CA GLU A 92 5.05 -5.86 -20.46
C GLU A 92 3.71 -5.13 -20.24
N LEU A 93 3.08 -5.35 -19.09
CA LEU A 93 1.80 -4.73 -18.72
C LEU A 93 1.99 -3.36 -18.04
N PRO A 94 1.00 -2.45 -18.13
CA PRO A 94 1.12 -1.08 -17.62
C PRO A 94 0.86 -1.00 -16.10
N TYR A 95 1.54 -1.82 -15.30
CA TYR A 95 1.32 -1.91 -13.85
C TYR A 95 2.59 -1.58 -13.06
N GLY A 96 2.46 -0.62 -12.13
CA GLY A 96 3.40 -0.42 -11.03
C GLY A 96 2.75 -0.83 -9.71
N LEU A 97 3.53 -1.34 -8.77
CA LEU A 97 3.07 -1.71 -7.42
C LEU A 97 4.01 -1.15 -6.36
N SER A 98 3.48 -0.31 -5.49
CA SER A 98 4.15 0.24 -4.30
C SER A 98 3.51 -0.32 -3.03
N THR A 99 4.19 -0.26 -1.89
CA THR A 99 3.67 -0.75 -0.60
C THR A 99 3.66 0.37 0.44
N VAL A 100 2.51 0.56 1.08
CA VAL A 100 2.25 1.67 2.01
C VAL A 100 1.49 1.16 3.23
N GLY A 101 2.00 1.48 4.42
CA GLY A 101 1.22 1.36 5.65
C GLY A 101 0.05 2.36 5.64
N ALA A 102 -1.14 1.90 5.99
CA ALA A 102 -2.38 2.64 5.80
C ALA A 102 -3.19 2.75 7.09
N THR A 103 -4.30 3.48 7.05
CA THR A 103 -5.17 3.75 8.19
C THR A 103 -6.22 2.65 8.42
N GLU A 104 -6.91 2.71 9.56
CA GLU A 104 -7.97 1.76 9.96
C GLU A 104 -9.02 1.42 8.88
N PRO A 105 -9.47 2.32 7.99
CA PRO A 105 -10.39 1.96 6.89
C PRO A 105 -9.89 0.91 5.86
N THR A 106 -8.61 0.55 5.89
CA THR A 106 -8.00 -0.40 4.94
C THR A 106 -8.65 -1.77 5.00
N GLY A 107 -9.02 -2.32 3.85
CA GLY A 107 -9.67 -3.63 3.75
C GLY A 107 -11.16 -3.62 4.13
N ILE A 108 -11.75 -2.47 4.48
CA ILE A 108 -13.20 -2.34 4.71
C ILE A 108 -13.85 -1.83 3.42
N ALA A 109 -14.60 -2.72 2.75
CA ALA A 109 -15.16 -2.47 1.42
C ALA A 109 -16.10 -1.25 1.39
N ASP A 110 -16.96 -1.13 2.41
CA ASP A 110 -18.05 -0.13 2.52
C ASP A 110 -17.66 1.12 3.32
N HIS A 111 -16.38 1.28 3.70
CA HIS A 111 -15.96 2.45 4.45
C HIS A 111 -16.07 3.74 3.60
N PRO A 112 -16.75 4.80 4.08
CA PRO A 112 -17.12 5.96 3.26
C PRO A 112 -15.92 6.75 2.71
N SER A 113 -14.78 6.75 3.40
CA SER A 113 -13.56 7.44 2.95
C SER A 113 -12.55 6.54 2.21
N GLY A 114 -12.70 5.21 2.27
CA GLY A 114 -11.63 4.26 1.92
C GLY A 114 -10.35 4.43 2.76
N PRO A 115 -9.27 3.68 2.46
CA PRO A 115 -8.01 3.82 3.17
C PRO A 115 -7.31 5.13 2.83
N ARG A 116 -6.48 5.55 3.78
CA ARG A 116 -5.57 6.67 3.68
C ARG A 116 -4.15 6.18 3.96
N ALA A 117 -3.15 6.80 3.37
CA ALA A 117 -1.76 6.59 3.77
C ALA A 117 -1.63 6.96 5.25
N ALA A 118 -0.98 6.09 6.04
CA ALA A 118 -0.72 6.36 7.44
C ALA A 118 0.21 7.57 7.56
N GLN A 119 -0.17 8.53 8.40
CA GLN A 119 0.69 9.64 8.80
C GLN A 119 1.04 9.47 10.28
N ARG A 120 2.28 9.80 10.66
CA ARG A 120 2.64 9.87 12.07
C ARG A 120 1.78 10.91 12.77
N LYS A 121 1.02 10.48 13.79
CA LYS A 121 0.50 11.40 14.80
C LYS A 121 1.65 11.74 15.76
N GLY A 122 2.08 13.00 15.70
CA GLY A 122 3.03 13.74 16.54
C GLY A 122 3.82 13.02 17.64
N ILE A 123 5.15 13.11 17.56
CA ILE A 123 6.04 13.24 18.73
C ILE A 123 7.16 14.24 18.39
N GLY A 124 7.03 15.47 18.89
CA GLY A 124 8.11 16.36 19.37
C GLY A 124 9.38 16.61 18.52
N THR A 125 9.42 16.26 17.24
CA THR A 125 10.66 16.33 16.45
C THR A 125 10.38 16.62 14.98
N ALA A 126 9.58 17.65 14.70
CA ALA A 126 9.30 18.08 13.33
C ALA A 126 10.59 18.53 12.57
N GLU A 127 11.72 18.72 13.27
CA GLU A 127 12.95 19.25 12.68
C GLU A 127 14.10 18.24 12.50
N ALA A 128 14.08 17.04 13.09
CA ALA A 128 15.30 16.20 13.12
C ALA A 128 15.40 15.08 12.08
N VAL A 129 14.36 14.73 11.32
CA VAL A 129 14.40 13.55 10.43
C VAL A 129 13.66 13.78 9.12
N ASN A 130 14.03 14.80 8.37
CA ASN A 130 13.40 15.11 7.09
C ASN A 130 14.16 14.55 5.86
N SER A 131 15.06 13.56 6.04
CA SER A 131 16.01 13.18 4.98
C SER A 131 16.07 11.68 4.64
N THR A 132 15.16 10.83 5.16
CA THR A 132 15.18 9.38 4.85
C THR A 132 13.78 8.78 4.69
N ILE A 133 12.84 9.60 4.23
CA ILE A 133 11.46 9.20 3.99
C ILE A 133 11.29 8.88 2.48
N PRO A 134 10.71 7.73 2.10
CA PRO A 134 10.35 7.46 0.72
C PRO A 134 9.33 8.50 0.23
N LEU A 135 9.64 9.20 -0.86
CA LEU A 135 8.73 10.18 -1.48
C LEU A 135 7.90 9.53 -2.60
N ILE A 136 6.57 9.65 -2.56
CA ILE A 136 5.70 9.34 -3.70
C ILE A 136 5.34 10.68 -4.35
N THR A 137 5.62 10.96 -5.63
CA THR A 137 5.29 12.29 -6.21
C THR A 137 4.05 12.29 -7.11
N VAL A 138 3.29 13.40 -7.13
CA VAL A 138 2.07 13.58 -7.95
C VAL A 138 2.36 13.47 -9.45
N GLU A 139 3.52 13.95 -9.88
CA GLU A 139 3.93 13.98 -11.29
C GLU A 139 4.04 12.56 -11.90
N THR A 140 4.45 11.57 -11.11
CA THR A 140 4.52 10.16 -11.54
C THR A 140 3.14 9.53 -11.74
N LEU A 141 2.12 9.99 -11.02
CA LEU A 141 0.74 9.49 -11.17
C LEU A 141 0.06 10.09 -12.40
N ARG A 142 0.35 11.37 -12.74
CA ARG A 142 -0.19 12.04 -13.93
C ARG A 142 0.31 11.47 -15.26
N ARG A 143 1.46 10.78 -15.29
CA ARG A 143 2.01 10.20 -16.53
C ARG A 143 1.22 9.00 -17.06
N GLN A 144 0.24 8.48 -16.33
CA GLN A 144 -0.47 7.25 -16.72
C GLN A 144 -1.97 7.40 -16.46
N THR A 145 -2.69 7.89 -17.46
CA THR A 145 -4.16 7.83 -17.49
C THR A 145 -4.60 6.36 -17.51
N PRO A 146 -5.48 5.93 -16.60
CA PRO A 146 -6.01 4.57 -16.62
C PRO A 146 -6.64 4.30 -17.99
N THR A 147 -6.07 3.35 -18.73
CA THR A 147 -6.67 2.87 -19.98
C THR A 147 -7.54 1.68 -19.62
N ALA A 148 -8.85 1.88 -19.59
CA ALA A 148 -9.80 0.80 -19.39
C ALA A 148 -9.92 0.00 -20.70
N VAL A 149 -9.20 -1.11 -20.81
CA VAL A 149 -9.51 -2.15 -21.79
C VAL A 149 -10.59 -3.03 -21.17
N THR A 150 -11.72 -3.19 -21.84
CA THR A 150 -12.86 -3.97 -21.35
C THR A 150 -12.42 -5.38 -20.91
N GLY A 151 -12.51 -5.65 -19.60
CA GLY A 151 -12.18 -6.94 -18.98
C GLY A 151 -10.85 -7.00 -18.20
N ALA A 152 -9.94 -6.04 -18.42
CA ALA A 152 -8.63 -6.00 -17.76
C ALA A 152 -8.57 -4.92 -16.66
N PRO A 153 -7.80 -5.13 -15.57
CA PRO A 153 -7.56 -4.09 -14.57
C PRO A 153 -6.94 -2.84 -15.21
N PRO A 154 -7.37 -1.63 -14.82
CA PRO A 154 -6.82 -0.40 -15.41
C PRO A 154 -5.31 -0.27 -15.16
N GLY A 155 -4.57 0.14 -16.19
CA GLY A 155 -3.16 0.46 -16.05
C GLY A 155 -2.91 1.61 -15.09
N GLY A 156 -1.76 1.61 -14.42
CA GLY A 156 -1.33 2.67 -13.50
C GLY A 156 -0.46 2.17 -12.36
N ASN A 157 -0.24 3.06 -11.39
CA ASN A 157 0.51 2.78 -10.17
C ASN A 157 -0.46 2.34 -9.07
N TRP A 158 -0.46 1.05 -8.78
CA TRP A 158 -1.21 0.42 -7.71
C TRP A 158 -0.45 0.42 -6.39
N PHE A 159 -1.18 0.28 -5.29
CA PHE A 159 -0.62 0.30 -3.95
C PHE A 159 -1.12 -0.91 -3.18
N LEU A 160 -0.22 -1.72 -2.64
CA LEU A 160 -0.52 -2.60 -1.52
C LEU A 160 -0.62 -1.72 -0.27
N LEU A 161 -1.84 -1.59 0.25
CA LEU A 161 -2.15 -0.93 1.50
C LEU A 161 -2.38 -2.00 2.56
N TYR A 162 -1.78 -1.84 3.73
CA TYR A 162 -2.04 -2.73 4.86
C TYR A 162 -2.25 -1.95 6.14
N TYR A 163 -3.05 -2.52 7.04
CA TYR A 163 -3.34 -2.02 8.36
C TYR A 163 -3.28 -3.17 9.36
N ARG A 164 -2.42 -3.04 10.38
CA ARG A 164 -2.34 -3.99 11.50
C ARG A 164 -3.24 -3.49 12.64
N ASP A 165 -4.26 -4.28 12.97
CA ASP A 165 -5.05 -4.10 14.20
C ASP A 165 -4.47 -4.93 15.35
N ASP A 166 -5.26 -5.36 16.32
CA ASP A 166 -4.81 -6.24 17.41
C ASP A 166 -4.72 -7.70 16.96
N ASP A 167 -5.60 -8.14 16.06
CA ASP A 167 -5.87 -9.56 15.80
C ASP A 167 -5.33 -10.07 14.45
N GLY A 168 -5.25 -9.19 13.45
CA GLY A 168 -4.75 -9.50 12.12
C GLY A 168 -4.26 -8.30 11.32
N VAL A 169 -3.94 -8.56 10.06
CA VAL A 169 -3.60 -7.55 9.07
C VAL A 169 -4.70 -7.53 8.02
N ARG A 170 -5.37 -6.39 7.92
CA ARG A 170 -6.27 -6.08 6.80
C ARG A 170 -5.47 -5.41 5.69
N ALA A 171 -5.70 -5.80 4.45
CA ALA A 171 -4.97 -5.28 3.32
C ALA A 171 -5.84 -5.15 2.07
N GLU A 172 -5.42 -4.27 1.17
CA GLU A 172 -6.01 -4.13 -0.16
C GLU A 172 -4.94 -3.73 -1.18
N ILE A 173 -5.15 -4.12 -2.45
CA ILE A 173 -4.37 -3.59 -3.58
C ILE A 173 -5.28 -2.65 -4.36
N SER A 174 -4.94 -1.36 -4.34
CA SER A 174 -5.86 -0.33 -4.81
C SER A 174 -5.18 0.65 -5.76
N LEU A 175 -5.93 1.10 -6.76
CA LEU A 175 -5.52 2.11 -7.73
C LEU A 175 -6.10 3.46 -7.32
N PRO A 176 -5.29 4.43 -6.90
CA PRO A 176 -5.78 5.73 -6.47
C PRO A 176 -6.27 6.55 -7.67
N ARG A 177 -7.27 7.40 -7.41
CA ARG A 177 -7.75 8.41 -8.37
C ARG A 177 -6.74 9.55 -8.52
N GLY A 178 -6.03 9.84 -7.45
CA GLY A 178 -5.06 10.92 -7.40
C GLY A 178 -4.43 11.01 -6.02
N PHE A 179 -3.59 12.03 -5.90
CA PHE A 179 -2.82 12.26 -4.70
C PHE A 179 -2.60 13.76 -4.51
N GLU A 180 -2.88 14.27 -3.32
CA GLU A 180 -2.79 15.70 -2.99
C GLU A 180 -2.40 15.84 -1.51
N GLY A 181 -1.47 16.75 -1.20
CA GLY A 181 -1.12 17.08 0.18
C GLY A 181 -0.64 15.91 1.05
N GLY A 182 0.10 14.94 0.49
CA GLY A 182 0.53 13.77 1.27
C GLY A 182 -0.54 12.68 1.43
N GLN A 183 -1.66 12.76 0.71
CA GLN A 183 -2.76 11.82 0.83
C GLN A 183 -3.42 11.39 -0.48
N PHE A 184 -4.01 10.20 -0.51
CA PHE A 184 -4.89 9.73 -1.58
C PHE A 184 -6.15 10.59 -1.65
N THR A 185 -6.56 11.01 -2.86
CA THR A 185 -7.77 11.82 -3.08
C THR A 185 -9.01 10.99 -3.42
N GLY A 186 -8.88 9.66 -3.37
CA GLY A 186 -9.92 8.70 -3.70
C GLY A 186 -9.36 7.51 -4.47
N TRP A 187 -10.25 6.61 -4.90
CA TRP A 187 -9.89 5.34 -5.53
C TRP A 187 -10.62 5.18 -6.87
N VAL A 188 -9.94 4.57 -7.83
CA VAL A 188 -10.54 4.08 -9.09
C VAL A 188 -11.00 2.64 -8.88
N VAL A 189 -10.10 1.82 -8.34
CA VAL A 189 -10.35 0.41 -7.99
C VAL A 189 -9.81 0.12 -6.60
N ARG A 190 -10.55 -0.65 -5.82
CA ARG A 190 -10.10 -1.24 -4.56
C ARG A 190 -10.26 -2.76 -4.65
N VAL A 191 -9.16 -3.49 -4.48
CA VAL A 191 -9.18 -4.96 -4.42
C VAL A 191 -8.93 -5.37 -2.98
N ILE A 192 -10.00 -5.72 -2.27
CA ILE A 192 -9.96 -6.07 -0.85
C ILE A 192 -9.38 -7.47 -0.71
N LEU A 193 -8.32 -7.64 0.08
CA LEU A 193 -7.72 -8.94 0.30
C LEU A 193 -8.37 -9.65 1.49
N PRO A 194 -8.37 -10.99 1.52
CA PRO A 194 -8.67 -11.74 2.73
C PRO A 194 -7.78 -11.28 3.88
N GLU A 195 -8.37 -11.09 5.06
CA GLU A 195 -7.63 -10.71 6.25
C GLU A 195 -6.62 -11.80 6.62
N TRP A 196 -5.37 -11.40 6.88
CA TRP A 196 -4.36 -12.31 7.39
C TRP A 196 -4.42 -12.35 8.92
N ARG A 197 -4.41 -13.55 9.49
CA ARG A 197 -4.35 -13.77 10.94
C ARG A 197 -3.20 -14.72 11.28
N PRO A 198 -2.46 -14.50 12.39
CA PRO A 198 -1.43 -15.43 12.85
C PRO A 198 -2.03 -16.82 13.14
N ALA A 199 -1.31 -17.89 12.77
CA ALA A 199 -1.76 -19.27 12.98
C ALA A 199 -1.91 -19.63 14.47
N ASP A 200 -1.09 -19.04 15.34
CA ASP A 200 -1.14 -19.24 16.80
C ASP A 200 -2.21 -18.37 17.50
N GLY A 201 -3.00 -17.61 16.73
CA GLY A 201 -3.96 -16.64 17.22
C GLY A 201 -3.31 -15.40 17.88
N ALA A 202 -4.13 -14.46 18.35
CA ALA A 202 -3.69 -13.21 19.00
C ALA A 202 -2.87 -13.40 20.30
N ALA A 203 -2.65 -14.65 20.73
CA ALA A 203 -1.94 -15.01 21.95
C ALA A 203 -0.40 -14.94 21.84
N ALA A 204 0.18 -14.91 20.63
CA ALA A 204 1.63 -15.02 20.45
C ALA A 204 2.43 -13.77 20.84
N ARG A 205 1.87 -12.56 20.69
CA ARG A 205 2.39 -11.28 21.21
C ARG A 205 1.44 -10.15 20.81
N LYS A 206 1.06 -9.27 21.74
CA LYS A 206 0.36 -8.03 21.36
C LYS A 206 1.27 -7.18 20.48
N PRO A 207 0.85 -6.78 19.26
CA PRO A 207 1.67 -5.96 18.38
C PRO A 207 2.02 -4.64 19.07
N ARG A 208 3.21 -4.11 18.78
CA ARG A 208 3.68 -2.83 19.36
C ARG A 208 3.36 -1.63 18.49
N ASP A 209 2.88 -1.88 17.27
CA ASP A 209 2.66 -0.94 16.17
C ASP A 209 1.20 -0.93 15.69
N VAL A 210 0.26 -1.42 16.51
CA VAL A 210 -1.18 -1.37 16.25
C VAL A 210 -1.58 0.03 15.82
N GLY A 211 -2.37 0.12 14.75
CA GLY A 211 -2.77 1.41 14.20
C GLY A 211 -1.85 1.95 13.11
N GLY A 212 -0.81 1.21 12.72
CA GLY A 212 0.06 1.56 11.59
C GLY A 212 1.06 2.66 11.93
N GLN A 213 1.90 2.43 12.95
CA GLN A 213 3.08 3.28 13.20
C GLN A 213 4.19 3.01 12.17
N ASP A 214 3.84 3.14 10.89
CA ASP A 214 4.75 2.90 9.77
C ASP A 214 5.48 4.16 9.32
N VAL A 215 6.41 3.95 8.41
CA VAL A 215 7.27 4.98 7.81
C VAL A 215 6.40 6.10 7.23
N GLU A 216 6.77 7.34 7.54
CA GLU A 216 6.16 8.52 6.97
C GLU A 216 6.46 8.55 5.46
N PHE A 217 5.47 8.93 4.64
CA PHE A 217 5.66 9.21 3.22
C PHE A 217 5.43 10.71 2.99
N GLN A 218 6.44 11.41 2.47
CA GLN A 218 6.24 12.76 1.96
C GLN A 218 5.86 12.67 0.48
N VAL A 219 4.98 13.55 0.04
CA VAL A 219 4.61 13.63 -1.39
C VAL A 219 4.71 15.07 -1.83
N SER A 220 5.63 15.32 -2.75
CA SER A 220 5.86 16.65 -3.32
C SER A 220 5.31 16.74 -4.75
N GLU A 221 4.78 17.92 -5.06
CA GLU A 221 4.56 18.37 -6.43
C GLU A 221 5.93 18.75 -7.03
N VAL A 222 6.22 18.29 -8.24
CA VAL A 222 7.42 18.75 -8.96
C VAL A 222 6.99 19.99 -9.72
N ALA A 223 7.51 21.15 -9.31
CA ALA A 223 7.43 22.35 -10.13
C ALA A 223 8.29 22.12 -11.37
N SER A 224 7.66 22.26 -12.55
CA SER A 224 8.30 22.19 -13.87
C SER A 224 9.43 23.21 -14.03
#